data_AF-A0A1T5JXZ1-F1
#
_entry.id   AF-A0A1T5JXZ1-F1
#
_cell.length_a   1.000
_cell.length_b   1.000
_cell.length_c   1.000
_cell.angle_alpha   90.00
_cell.angle_beta   90.00
_cell.angle_gamma   90.00
#
_symmetry.space_group_name_H-M   'P 1'
#
loop_
_entity.id
_entity.type
_entity.pdbx_description
1 polymer ?
#
loop_
_entity_poly.entity_id
_entity_poly.type
_entity_poly.pdbx_seq_one_letter_code
_entity_poly.pdbx_strand_id
1 'polypeptide(L)'
;MKKIFYVFVLGAAVMGCQKENVSEVSDAGNSINEQVVEATITEPVTYLADTDFDSWTSIASIEDRFEACNIPESEARSMTDEALMKSVINYPLNYLIFAYNNPEDAVRKVIENSNVHKELVRRAGSADAILDAFASTTVSDMESMRTKDYCNVTYSDEIFLDYFVNPEFIPALESKEASVTLQSIADKKIEARLANEEVYSLRSISPLIAVASDKVVKAVAEKQPMRAAAYTRKTSKTPFGKDIVVYSANSDFSSSERKSIDNTYKRSYPSATFVSSATKKYNCHSYAWFWDSSYNPFWIDAYENGSLQLSKFWTNALFESCSSATGAKRAYYSTGDHSAIVRPDGKFISKWGQAPVMIHDKNYCPYSTSGIQYFKVRSSSMYVNNYHLDGPSPIIVNTSQYYYYEHDWPDHFLTDHTVEVEDMQSTPGKYSLETFGSGCYLTCGQTGAYRVFVRSYYEGQEVAFNSQYIISIGADWR
;
A
#
# COMPACT_ATOMS: atom_id res chain seq x y z
N MET A 1 -18.23 -27.24 -40.52
CA MET A 1 -18.25 -25.85 -40.04
C MET A 1 -17.17 -25.72 -38.98
N LYS A 2 -16.01 -25.22 -39.39
CA LYS A 2 -14.80 -25.07 -38.57
C LYS A 2 -14.77 -23.62 -38.06
N LYS A 3 -14.57 -23.39 -36.76
CA LYS A 3 -14.04 -22.13 -36.25
C LYS A 3 -12.81 -22.47 -35.40
N ILE A 4 -11.68 -22.00 -35.90
CA ILE A 4 -10.32 -22.28 -35.47
C ILE A 4 -10.02 -21.37 -34.28
N PHE A 5 -9.48 -21.97 -33.20
CA PHE A 5 -8.93 -21.28 -32.04
C PHE A 5 -7.58 -20.66 -32.40
N TYR A 6 -7.34 -19.40 -32.01
CA TYR A 6 -6.00 -18.85 -31.94
C TYR A 6 -5.60 -18.66 -30.47
N VAL A 7 -4.68 -19.52 -30.04
CA VAL A 7 -3.82 -19.32 -28.88
C VAL A 7 -2.52 -18.76 -29.43
N PHE A 8 -2.04 -17.63 -28.93
CA PHE A 8 -0.66 -17.19 -29.16
C PHE A 8 -0.01 -16.83 -27.83
N VAL A 9 1.01 -17.61 -27.49
CA VAL A 9 2.04 -17.29 -26.51
C VAL A 9 3.40 -17.51 -27.20
N LEU A 10 4.30 -16.56 -26.99
CA LEU A 10 5.77 -16.59 -27.18
C LEU A 10 6.36 -16.48 -28.61
N GLY A 11 6.92 -15.30 -28.90
CA GLY A 11 8.39 -15.13 -28.86
C GLY A 11 9.20 -15.15 -30.16
N ALA A 12 9.89 -14.02 -30.39
CA ALA A 12 11.17 -13.82 -31.11
C ALA A 12 11.20 -13.53 -32.64
N ALA A 13 11.60 -12.28 -32.93
CA ALA A 13 12.71 -11.87 -33.82
C ALA A 13 12.65 -12.01 -35.37
N VAL A 14 12.58 -10.81 -35.99
CA VAL A 14 13.34 -10.31 -37.18
C VAL A 14 12.95 -10.81 -38.60
N MET A 15 13.13 -9.87 -39.55
CA MET A 15 12.97 -9.93 -41.02
C MET A 15 11.54 -9.64 -41.46
N GLY A 16 11.25 -8.64 -42.28
CA GLY A 16 12.02 -8.09 -43.39
C GLY A 16 11.00 -7.86 -44.51
N CYS A 17 11.07 -6.70 -45.16
CA CYS A 17 10.18 -6.29 -46.25
C CYS A 17 9.97 -7.40 -47.30
N GLN A 18 8.77 -7.54 -47.85
CA GLN A 18 8.63 -7.74 -49.30
C GLN A 18 7.25 -7.32 -49.84
N LYS A 19 7.33 -6.32 -50.73
CA LYS A 19 6.35 -6.01 -51.77
C LYS A 19 6.15 -7.23 -52.66
N GLU A 20 4.90 -7.52 -53.03
CA GLU A 20 4.60 -8.22 -54.29
C GLU A 20 4.12 -7.19 -55.32
N ASN A 21 4.87 -7.08 -56.41
CA ASN A 21 4.46 -6.45 -57.67
C ASN A 21 4.07 -7.56 -58.64
N VAL A 22 2.93 -7.45 -59.32
CA VAL A 22 2.71 -8.08 -60.64
C VAL A 22 1.99 -7.11 -61.59
N SER A 23 2.76 -6.73 -62.63
CA SER A 23 2.46 -6.28 -64.02
C SER A 23 1.47 -5.15 -64.35
N GLU A 24 2.08 -4.03 -64.77
CA GLU A 24 1.84 -3.15 -65.94
C GLU A 24 0.45 -3.05 -66.60
N VAL A 25 -0.10 -1.83 -66.58
CA VAL A 25 -0.73 -1.16 -67.74
C VAL A 25 -0.28 0.30 -67.78
N SER A 26 -0.09 0.80 -69.00
CA SER A 26 0.55 2.05 -69.45
C SER A 26 -0.15 3.37 -69.06
N ASP A 27 0.69 4.32 -68.64
CA ASP A 27 0.78 5.74 -69.05
C ASP A 27 -0.47 6.64 -69.01
N ALA A 28 -0.50 7.55 -68.02
CA ALA A 28 -0.78 8.99 -68.19
C ALA A 28 -0.72 9.66 -66.81
N GLY A 29 0.10 10.71 -66.70
CA GLY A 29 0.38 11.39 -65.44
C GLY A 29 -0.87 11.94 -64.73
N ASN A 30 -0.92 11.72 -63.43
CA ASN A 30 -1.58 12.64 -62.52
C ASN A 30 -0.91 12.56 -61.15
N SER A 31 -0.37 13.69 -60.70
CA SER A 31 0.16 13.87 -59.35
C SER A 31 -1.00 13.83 -58.36
N ILE A 32 -1.28 12.65 -57.80
CA ILE A 32 -2.10 12.54 -56.61
C ILE A 32 -1.20 12.81 -55.40
N ASN A 33 -1.30 14.03 -54.88
CA ASN A 33 -1.02 14.31 -53.47
C ASN A 33 -2.01 13.44 -52.68
N GLU A 34 -1.57 12.27 -52.25
CA GLU A 34 -2.30 11.45 -51.29
C GLU A 34 -2.20 12.17 -49.95
N GLN A 35 -3.08 13.16 -49.74
CA GLN A 35 -3.41 13.61 -48.39
C GLN A 35 -3.99 12.40 -47.68
N VAL A 36 -3.18 11.73 -46.88
CA VAL A 36 -3.65 10.80 -45.86
C VAL A 36 -4.49 11.64 -44.91
N VAL A 37 -5.80 11.66 -45.15
CA VAL A 37 -6.76 12.19 -44.20
C VAL A 37 -6.79 11.16 -43.08
N GLU A 38 -6.00 11.39 -42.02
CA GLU A 38 -6.15 10.62 -40.79
C GLU A 38 -7.59 10.79 -40.31
N ALA A 39 -8.37 9.71 -40.35
CA ALA A 39 -9.77 9.75 -39.97
C ALA A 39 -9.89 10.08 -38.48
N THR A 40 -10.70 11.10 -38.15
CA THR A 40 -10.99 11.44 -36.76
C THR A 40 -11.83 10.34 -36.11
N ILE A 41 -11.38 9.84 -34.96
CA ILE A 41 -12.04 8.79 -34.18
C ILE A 41 -12.96 9.46 -33.17
N THR A 42 -14.27 9.27 -33.32
CA THR A 42 -15.28 9.85 -32.42
C THR A 42 -15.75 8.89 -31.33
N GLU A 43 -15.43 7.61 -31.46
CA GLU A 43 -15.82 6.57 -30.51
C GLU A 43 -14.74 6.37 -29.44
N PRO A 44 -15.12 6.17 -28.18
CA PRO A 44 -14.16 5.86 -27.12
C PRO A 44 -13.61 4.44 -27.26
N VAL A 45 -12.48 4.20 -26.60
CA VAL A 45 -11.88 2.88 -26.47
C VAL A 45 -12.87 1.95 -25.78
N THR A 46 -13.18 0.84 -26.45
CA THR A 46 -13.90 -0.28 -25.82
C THR A 46 -12.87 -1.24 -25.26
N TYR A 47 -12.58 -1.13 -23.97
CA TYR A 47 -11.77 -2.12 -23.27
C TYR A 47 -12.49 -3.47 -23.32
N LEU A 48 -11.83 -4.48 -23.88
CA LEU A 48 -12.38 -5.82 -24.11
C LEU A 48 -12.61 -6.56 -22.79
N ALA A 49 -13.42 -7.64 -22.81
CA ALA A 49 -13.59 -8.54 -21.66
C ALA A 49 -12.26 -9.18 -21.22
N ASP A 50 -11.33 -9.32 -22.15
CA ASP A 50 -9.93 -9.74 -21.98
C ASP A 50 -9.01 -8.66 -21.38
N THR A 51 -9.53 -7.45 -21.20
CA THR A 51 -8.97 -6.37 -20.36
C THR A 51 -9.87 -6.05 -19.16
N ASP A 52 -10.95 -6.81 -18.99
CA ASP A 52 -11.90 -6.74 -17.87
C ASP A 52 -11.55 -7.81 -16.82
N PHE A 53 -12.03 -7.60 -15.60
CA PHE A 53 -11.63 -8.24 -14.36
C PHE A 53 -11.48 -9.78 -14.38
N ASP A 54 -12.26 -10.50 -15.19
CA ASP A 54 -12.18 -11.97 -15.29
C ASP A 54 -10.91 -12.46 -16.01
N SER A 55 -10.39 -11.70 -16.98
CA SER A 55 -9.18 -12.05 -17.73
C SER A 55 -7.89 -11.79 -16.95
N TRP A 56 -7.98 -10.95 -15.93
CA TRP A 56 -6.87 -10.61 -15.05
C TRP A 56 -6.41 -11.80 -14.21
N THR A 57 -7.14 -12.92 -14.22
CA THR A 57 -6.61 -14.23 -13.78
C THR A 57 -5.30 -14.60 -14.48
N SER A 58 -5.14 -14.26 -15.76
CA SER A 58 -4.00 -14.63 -16.61
C SER A 58 -2.90 -13.56 -16.69
N ILE A 59 -3.24 -12.29 -16.40
CA ILE A 59 -2.32 -11.15 -16.43
C ILE A 59 -1.89 -10.82 -15.00
N ALA A 60 -0.73 -11.35 -14.61
CA ALA A 60 -0.29 -11.27 -13.23
C ALA A 60 0.29 -9.91 -12.86
N SER A 61 1.28 -9.42 -13.61
CA SER A 61 2.02 -8.20 -13.24
C SER A 61 1.24 -6.93 -13.55
N ILE A 62 1.46 -5.87 -12.75
CA ILE A 62 0.84 -4.57 -13.01
C ILE A 62 1.34 -3.94 -14.30
N GLU A 63 2.61 -4.19 -14.67
CA GLU A 63 3.20 -3.73 -15.92
C GLU A 63 2.49 -4.34 -17.14
N ASP A 64 2.22 -5.66 -17.14
CA ASP A 64 1.48 -6.32 -18.22
C ASP A 64 0.03 -5.82 -18.32
N ARG A 65 -0.58 -5.45 -17.19
CA ARG A 65 -1.94 -4.87 -17.17
C ARG A 65 -1.97 -3.49 -17.81
N PHE A 66 -0.96 -2.65 -17.58
CA PHE A 66 -0.85 -1.35 -18.25
C PHE A 66 -0.71 -1.53 -19.76
N GLU A 67 0.15 -2.45 -20.20
CA GLU A 67 0.36 -2.75 -21.62
C GLU A 67 -0.94 -3.26 -22.28
N ALA A 68 -1.65 -4.16 -21.61
CA ALA A 68 -2.93 -4.70 -22.11
C ALA A 68 -4.03 -3.62 -22.26
N CYS A 69 -3.98 -2.55 -21.47
CA CYS A 69 -4.96 -1.47 -21.53
C CYS A 69 -4.54 -0.33 -22.47
N ASN A 70 -3.37 -0.39 -23.09
CA ASN A 70 -2.83 0.71 -23.89
C ASN A 70 -3.28 0.63 -25.36
N ILE A 71 -3.38 1.79 -26.02
CA ILE A 71 -3.64 1.89 -27.47
C ILE A 71 -2.46 2.58 -28.17
N PRO A 72 -2.26 2.40 -29.49
CA PRO A 72 -1.23 3.13 -30.23
C PRO A 72 -1.37 4.65 -30.07
N GLU A 73 -0.25 5.37 -29.95
CA GLU A 73 -0.29 6.83 -29.82
C GLU A 73 -0.95 7.54 -31.02
N SER A 74 -0.80 6.97 -32.23
CA SER A 74 -1.46 7.50 -33.42
C SER A 74 -2.99 7.43 -33.29
N GLU A 75 -3.50 6.35 -32.71
CA GLU A 75 -4.94 6.19 -32.48
C GLU A 75 -5.44 7.22 -31.47
N ALA A 76 -4.74 7.36 -30.33
CA ALA A 76 -5.07 8.38 -29.33
C ALA A 76 -5.08 9.79 -29.93
N ARG A 77 -4.08 10.14 -30.76
CA ARG A 77 -4.00 11.43 -31.45
C ARG A 77 -5.17 11.68 -32.40
N SER A 78 -5.69 10.64 -33.06
CA SER A 78 -6.82 10.76 -33.97
C SER A 78 -8.18 10.87 -33.26
N MET A 79 -8.25 10.62 -31.94
CA MET A 79 -9.51 10.69 -31.18
C MET A 79 -10.01 12.12 -30.97
N THR A 80 -11.32 12.33 -30.84
CA THR A 80 -11.89 13.59 -30.33
C THR A 80 -11.66 13.74 -28.82
N ASP A 81 -11.79 14.95 -28.29
CA ASP A 81 -11.66 15.20 -26.84
C ASP A 81 -12.72 14.44 -26.04
N GLU A 82 -13.95 14.36 -26.56
CA GLU A 82 -15.03 13.58 -25.96
C GLU A 82 -14.71 12.08 -25.94
N ALA A 83 -14.19 11.53 -27.05
CA ALA A 83 -13.79 10.12 -27.13
C ALA A 83 -12.65 9.80 -26.16
N LEU A 84 -11.65 10.68 -26.07
CA LEU A 84 -10.55 10.54 -25.11
C LEU A 84 -11.04 10.56 -23.67
N MET A 85 -11.86 11.55 -23.31
CA MET A 85 -12.37 11.70 -21.94
C MET A 85 -13.20 10.48 -21.51
N LYS A 86 -14.07 10.00 -22.40
CA LYS A 86 -14.85 8.76 -22.17
C LYS A 86 -13.97 7.52 -22.03
N SER A 87 -12.84 7.47 -22.73
CA SER A 87 -11.85 6.39 -22.62
C SER A 87 -11.04 6.46 -21.32
N VAL A 88 -10.78 7.67 -20.82
CA VAL A 88 -10.11 7.94 -19.54
C VAL A 88 -10.99 7.53 -18.36
N ILE A 89 -12.27 7.95 -18.34
CA ILE A 89 -13.22 7.55 -17.29
C ILE A 89 -13.38 6.04 -17.22
N ASN A 90 -13.38 5.38 -18.38
CA ASN A 90 -13.54 3.94 -18.46
C ASN A 90 -12.24 3.13 -18.38
N TYR A 91 -11.10 3.77 -18.09
CA TYR A 91 -9.83 3.08 -18.07
C TYR A 91 -9.79 2.01 -16.97
N PRO A 92 -9.47 0.74 -17.29
CA PRO A 92 -9.62 -0.37 -16.35
C PRO A 92 -8.79 -0.24 -15.07
N LEU A 93 -7.70 0.53 -15.08
CA LEU A 93 -6.77 0.64 -13.95
C LEU A 93 -7.01 1.88 -13.06
N ASN A 94 -8.10 2.61 -13.23
CA ASN A 94 -8.45 3.76 -12.36
C ASN A 94 -8.57 3.39 -10.88
N TYR A 95 -8.88 2.12 -10.56
CA TYR A 95 -8.94 1.61 -9.18
C TYR A 95 -7.60 1.69 -8.41
N LEU A 96 -6.49 1.84 -9.13
CA LEU A 96 -5.16 2.02 -8.53
C LEU A 96 -5.09 3.26 -7.63
N ILE A 97 -6.04 4.19 -7.73
CA ILE A 97 -6.15 5.37 -6.85
C ILE A 97 -6.11 5.04 -5.35
N PHE A 98 -6.49 3.81 -4.96
CA PHE A 98 -6.44 3.33 -3.58
C PHE A 98 -5.24 2.43 -3.25
N ALA A 99 -4.43 2.03 -4.24
CA ALA A 99 -3.30 1.12 -4.03
C ALA A 99 -2.04 1.83 -3.53
N TYR A 100 -1.93 3.15 -3.70
CA TYR A 100 -0.72 3.90 -3.36
C TYR A 100 -0.85 4.66 -2.04
N ASN A 101 0.29 5.03 -1.47
CA ASN A 101 0.34 5.85 -0.27
C ASN A 101 -0.26 7.24 -0.53
N ASN A 102 0.06 7.79 -1.70
CA ASN A 102 -0.45 9.06 -2.21
C ASN A 102 -1.29 8.82 -3.48
N PRO A 103 -2.58 9.20 -3.50
CA PRO A 103 -3.46 9.03 -4.68
C PRO A 103 -2.95 9.74 -5.94
N GLU A 104 -2.33 10.91 -5.77
CA GLU A 104 -1.74 11.69 -6.84
C GLU A 104 -0.60 10.92 -7.53
N ASP A 105 0.14 10.08 -6.81
CA ASP A 105 1.16 9.19 -7.39
C ASP A 105 0.50 8.13 -8.29
N ALA A 106 -0.68 7.64 -7.92
CA ALA A 106 -1.45 6.71 -8.75
C ALA A 106 -1.94 7.39 -10.04
N VAL A 107 -2.41 8.64 -9.96
CA VAL A 107 -2.80 9.43 -11.14
C VAL A 107 -1.62 9.61 -12.09
N ARG A 108 -0.45 10.04 -11.57
CA ARG A 108 0.77 10.17 -12.39
C ARG A 108 1.14 8.85 -13.03
N LYS A 109 1.09 7.75 -12.28
CA LYS A 109 1.40 6.41 -12.80
C LYS A 109 0.47 6.01 -13.94
N VAL A 110 -0.83 6.28 -13.83
CA VAL A 110 -1.80 6.00 -14.91
C VAL A 110 -1.51 6.87 -16.12
N ILE A 111 -1.28 8.18 -15.95
CA ILE A 111 -0.92 9.09 -17.05
C ILE A 111 0.36 8.62 -17.75
N GLU A 112 1.40 8.25 -17.00
CA GLU A 112 2.68 7.78 -17.55
C GLU A 112 2.56 6.51 -18.39
N ASN A 113 1.53 5.69 -18.18
CA ASN A 113 1.40 4.37 -18.80
C ASN A 113 0.19 4.23 -19.73
N SER A 114 -0.62 5.29 -19.90
CA SER A 114 -1.82 5.27 -20.74
C SER A 114 -1.79 6.35 -21.82
N ASN A 115 -1.76 5.94 -23.09
CA ASN A 115 -1.67 6.88 -24.20
C ASN A 115 -2.91 7.78 -24.34
N VAL A 116 -4.11 7.29 -23.96
CA VAL A 116 -5.32 8.14 -23.93
C VAL A 116 -5.22 9.24 -22.87
N HIS A 117 -4.65 8.95 -21.70
CA HIS A 117 -4.43 9.96 -20.66
C HIS A 117 -3.37 10.97 -21.10
N LYS A 118 -2.22 10.50 -21.61
CA LYS A 118 -1.14 11.37 -22.11
C LYS A 118 -1.62 12.33 -23.18
N GLU A 119 -2.45 11.85 -24.10
CA GLU A 119 -2.97 12.69 -25.16
C GLU A 119 -3.96 13.71 -24.60
N LEU A 120 -4.92 13.30 -23.78
CA LEU A 120 -5.93 14.20 -23.20
C LEU A 120 -5.30 15.35 -22.41
N VAL A 121 -4.30 15.07 -21.56
CA VAL A 121 -3.63 16.10 -20.74
C VAL A 121 -2.82 17.10 -21.56
N ARG A 122 -2.39 16.73 -22.78
CA ARG A 122 -1.61 17.61 -23.67
C ARG A 122 -2.48 18.58 -24.48
N ARG A 123 -3.77 18.28 -24.64
CA ARG A 123 -4.66 19.06 -25.50
C ARG A 123 -5.14 20.31 -24.80
N ALA A 124 -4.85 21.47 -25.40
CA ALA A 124 -5.34 22.75 -24.88
C ALA A 124 -6.88 22.89 -24.98
N GLY A 125 -7.52 22.17 -25.92
CA GLY A 125 -8.97 22.22 -26.15
C GLY A 125 -9.79 21.25 -25.30
N SER A 126 -9.17 20.39 -24.48
CA SER A 126 -9.88 19.32 -23.77
C SER A 126 -10.72 19.79 -22.58
N ALA A 127 -10.61 21.07 -22.18
CA ALA A 127 -11.25 21.61 -20.98
C ALA A 127 -12.77 21.35 -20.95
N ASP A 128 -13.49 21.61 -22.04
CA ASP A 128 -14.94 21.46 -22.10
C ASP A 128 -15.35 20.00 -21.92
N ALA A 129 -14.72 19.08 -22.65
CA ALA A 129 -14.99 17.64 -22.52
C ALA A 129 -14.72 17.12 -21.10
N ILE A 130 -13.66 17.62 -20.45
CA ILE A 130 -13.30 17.26 -19.08
C ILE A 130 -14.34 17.81 -18.08
N LEU A 131 -14.71 19.08 -18.21
CA LEU A 131 -15.69 19.72 -17.32
C LEU A 131 -17.08 19.11 -17.45
N ASP A 132 -17.51 18.81 -18.69
CA ASP A 132 -18.78 18.13 -18.95
C ASP A 132 -18.82 16.74 -18.32
N ALA A 133 -17.74 15.97 -18.49
CA ALA A 133 -17.62 14.65 -17.90
C ALA A 133 -17.58 14.71 -16.36
N PHE A 134 -16.87 15.70 -15.79
CA PHE A 134 -16.81 15.92 -14.35
C PHE A 134 -18.16 16.36 -13.76
N ALA A 135 -18.93 17.17 -14.48
CA ALA A 135 -20.25 17.60 -14.05
C ALA A 135 -21.31 16.49 -14.10
N SER A 136 -21.18 15.59 -15.08
CA SER A 136 -22.19 14.55 -15.36
C SER A 136 -21.94 13.22 -14.66
N THR A 137 -20.71 12.95 -14.22
CA THR A 137 -20.39 11.69 -13.51
C THR A 137 -20.99 11.66 -12.12
N THR A 138 -21.68 10.56 -11.85
CA THR A 138 -22.28 10.23 -10.57
C THR A 138 -22.04 8.75 -10.25
N VAL A 139 -22.01 8.44 -8.95
CA VAL A 139 -22.10 7.05 -8.47
C VAL A 139 -23.55 6.78 -8.14
N SER A 140 -24.29 6.12 -9.04
CA SER A 140 -25.72 5.83 -8.80
C SER A 140 -25.90 4.78 -7.70
N ASP A 141 -24.95 3.84 -7.61
CA ASP A 141 -24.90 2.76 -6.62
C ASP A 141 -23.43 2.43 -6.32
N MET A 142 -23.07 2.39 -5.04
CA MET A 142 -21.73 2.05 -4.57
C MET A 142 -21.31 0.63 -4.94
N GLU A 143 -22.26 -0.22 -5.32
CA GLU A 143 -22.04 -1.60 -5.77
C GLU A 143 -22.09 -1.75 -7.29
N SER A 144 -22.40 -0.68 -8.03
CA SER A 144 -22.51 -0.71 -9.48
C SER A 144 -21.22 -1.21 -10.14
N MET A 145 -21.41 -1.96 -11.22
CA MET A 145 -20.31 -2.35 -12.11
C MET A 145 -19.99 -1.21 -13.06
N ARG A 146 -18.80 -1.24 -13.67
CA ARG A 146 -18.50 -0.36 -14.79
C ARG A 146 -19.60 -0.55 -15.84
N THR A 147 -20.28 0.54 -16.17
CA THR A 147 -21.32 0.52 -17.19
C THR A 147 -20.78 1.12 -18.48
N LYS A 148 -21.47 0.90 -19.60
CA LYS A 148 -21.21 1.68 -20.83
C LYS A 148 -21.79 3.09 -20.75
N ASP A 149 -22.48 3.42 -19.65
CA ASP A 149 -23.00 4.75 -19.37
C ASP A 149 -21.90 5.60 -18.72
N TYR A 150 -21.36 6.53 -19.51
CA TYR A 150 -20.27 7.41 -19.12
C TYR A 150 -20.63 8.37 -17.97
N CYS A 151 -21.93 8.50 -17.65
CA CYS A 151 -22.40 9.31 -16.53
C CYS A 151 -22.53 8.49 -15.23
N ASN A 152 -22.62 7.16 -15.32
CA ASN A 152 -22.75 6.28 -14.16
C ASN A 152 -21.52 5.40 -13.98
N VAL A 153 -20.64 5.86 -13.10
CA VAL A 153 -19.29 5.33 -12.91
C VAL A 153 -19.16 4.61 -11.58
N THR A 154 -18.15 3.73 -11.48
CA THR A 154 -17.85 3.12 -10.19
C THR A 154 -17.30 4.18 -9.23
N TYR A 155 -17.42 3.94 -7.92
CA TYR A 155 -16.80 4.82 -6.92
C TYR A 155 -15.30 5.04 -7.16
N SER A 156 -14.58 4.00 -7.61
CA SER A 156 -13.15 4.14 -7.87
C SER A 156 -12.85 5.00 -9.09
N ASP A 157 -13.66 4.90 -10.14
CA ASP A 157 -13.53 5.76 -11.32
C ASP A 157 -13.90 7.21 -11.00
N GLU A 158 -14.94 7.45 -10.17
CA GLU A 158 -15.30 8.81 -9.74
C GLU A 158 -14.17 9.44 -8.90
N ILE A 159 -13.65 8.71 -7.91
CA ILE A 159 -12.55 9.23 -7.08
C ILE A 159 -11.28 9.45 -7.91
N PHE A 160 -10.97 8.56 -8.88
CA PHE A 160 -9.87 8.81 -9.81
C PHE A 160 -10.09 10.11 -10.59
N LEU A 161 -11.30 10.31 -11.14
CA LEU A 161 -11.65 11.52 -11.86
C LEU A 161 -11.51 12.77 -10.98
N ASP A 162 -11.97 12.73 -9.72
CA ASP A 162 -11.85 13.87 -8.80
C ASP A 162 -10.39 14.29 -8.56
N TYR A 163 -9.45 13.33 -8.52
CA TYR A 163 -8.02 13.63 -8.42
C TYR A 163 -7.43 14.08 -9.76
N PHE A 164 -7.86 13.47 -10.86
CA PHE A 164 -7.36 13.75 -12.20
C PHE A 164 -7.76 15.14 -12.71
N VAL A 165 -8.98 15.60 -12.41
CA VAL A 165 -9.51 16.91 -12.80
C VAL A 165 -8.95 18.00 -11.89
N ASN A 166 -7.66 18.27 -12.04
CA ASN A 166 -6.91 19.27 -11.31
C ASN A 166 -5.95 20.00 -12.28
N PRO A 167 -5.81 21.33 -12.20
CA PRO A 167 -4.83 22.07 -13.01
C PRO A 167 -3.38 21.54 -12.94
N GLU A 168 -2.98 20.88 -11.83
CA GLU A 168 -1.67 20.20 -11.73
C GLU A 168 -1.49 19.13 -12.82
N PHE A 169 -2.55 18.39 -13.16
CA PHE A 169 -2.51 17.34 -14.19
C PHE A 169 -3.04 17.82 -15.54
N ILE A 170 -3.94 18.80 -15.54
CA ILE A 170 -4.66 19.28 -16.73
C ILE A 170 -4.45 20.79 -16.91
N PRO A 171 -3.39 21.21 -17.62
CA PRO A 171 -3.12 22.63 -17.85
C PRO A 171 -4.28 23.36 -18.56
N ALA A 172 -5.11 22.66 -19.35
CA ALA A 172 -6.28 23.25 -20.01
C ALA A 172 -7.30 23.85 -19.01
N LEU A 173 -7.27 23.43 -17.74
CA LEU A 173 -8.15 23.95 -16.68
C LEU A 173 -7.63 25.23 -16.01
N GLU A 174 -6.44 25.72 -16.36
CA GLU A 174 -5.86 26.95 -15.79
C GLU A 174 -6.55 28.23 -16.28
N SER A 175 -7.34 28.16 -17.36
CA SER A 175 -8.06 29.34 -17.85
C SER A 175 -9.07 29.83 -16.81
N LYS A 176 -9.26 31.16 -16.75
CA LYS A 176 -10.18 31.77 -15.77
C LYS A 176 -11.61 31.23 -15.88
N GLU A 177 -12.07 30.99 -17.10
CA GLU A 177 -13.41 30.45 -17.37
C GLU A 177 -13.52 29.00 -16.90
N ALA A 178 -12.58 28.13 -17.30
CA ALA A 178 -12.55 26.73 -16.88
C ALA A 178 -12.44 26.60 -15.35
N SER A 179 -11.61 27.43 -14.70
CA SER A 179 -11.43 27.42 -13.24
C SER A 179 -12.72 27.79 -12.49
N VAL A 180 -13.51 28.73 -12.99
CA VAL A 180 -14.81 29.11 -12.38
C VAL A 180 -15.82 27.97 -12.52
N THR A 181 -15.89 27.35 -13.70
CA THR A 181 -16.76 26.19 -13.93
C THR A 181 -16.35 25.00 -13.07
N LEU A 182 -15.05 24.69 -13.01
CA LEU A 182 -14.49 23.64 -12.16
C LEU A 182 -14.85 23.83 -10.68
N GLN A 183 -14.65 25.04 -10.16
CA GLN A 183 -15.03 25.40 -8.78
C GLN A 183 -16.52 25.15 -8.53
N SER A 184 -17.39 25.58 -9.45
CA SER A 184 -18.84 25.39 -9.30
C SER A 184 -19.24 23.91 -9.29
N ILE A 185 -18.59 23.06 -10.10
CA ILE A 185 -18.85 21.62 -10.12
C ILE A 185 -18.34 20.96 -8.83
N ALA A 186 -17.11 21.28 -8.42
CA ALA A 186 -16.50 20.76 -7.21
C ALA A 186 -17.34 21.11 -5.97
N ASP A 187 -17.78 22.35 -5.84
CA ASP A 187 -18.64 22.80 -4.75
C ASP A 187 -19.93 21.97 -4.65
N LYS A 188 -20.61 21.73 -5.78
CA LYS A 188 -21.83 20.90 -5.82
C LYS A 188 -21.56 19.46 -5.38
N LYS A 189 -20.47 18.84 -5.85
CA LYS A 189 -20.07 17.49 -5.44
C LYS A 189 -19.75 17.43 -3.95
N ILE A 190 -19.04 18.41 -3.40
CA ILE A 190 -18.73 18.49 -1.97
C ILE A 190 -20.02 18.63 -1.15
N GLU A 191 -20.91 19.55 -1.52
CA GLU A 191 -22.19 19.76 -0.83
C GLU A 191 -23.04 18.48 -0.82
N ALA A 192 -23.11 17.76 -1.96
CA ALA A 192 -23.82 16.50 -2.07
C ALA A 192 -23.22 15.40 -1.16
N ARG A 193 -21.89 15.27 -1.12
CA ARG A 193 -21.19 14.30 -0.27
C ARG A 193 -21.33 14.64 1.22
N LEU A 194 -21.23 15.92 1.58
CA LEU A 194 -21.46 16.41 2.96
C LEU A 194 -22.89 16.24 3.45
N ALA A 195 -23.86 16.13 2.54
CA ALA A 195 -25.26 15.84 2.88
C ALA A 195 -25.53 14.34 3.07
N ASN A 196 -24.57 13.46 2.74
CA ASN A 196 -24.73 12.01 2.77
C ASN A 196 -23.53 11.32 3.44
N GLU A 197 -23.30 11.64 4.71
CA GLU A 197 -22.15 11.19 5.52
C GLU A 197 -22.17 9.67 5.81
N GLU A 198 -23.35 9.01 5.68
CA GLU A 198 -23.47 7.55 5.75
C GLU A 198 -22.84 6.83 4.55
N VAL A 199 -22.82 7.51 3.39
CA VAL A 199 -22.24 6.98 2.15
C VAL A 199 -20.83 7.50 1.95
N TYR A 200 -20.56 8.78 2.20
CA TYR A 200 -19.28 9.41 1.88
C TYR A 200 -18.53 9.83 3.14
N SER A 201 -17.27 9.42 3.25
CA SER A 201 -16.37 9.99 4.25
C SER A 201 -15.68 11.24 3.70
N LEU A 202 -15.05 12.01 4.59
CA LEU A 202 -14.21 13.15 4.20
C LEU A 202 -13.07 12.79 3.24
N ARG A 203 -12.73 11.51 3.12
CA ARG A 203 -11.73 11.05 2.17
C ARG A 203 -12.17 11.29 0.72
N SER A 204 -13.44 11.10 0.42
CA SER A 204 -14.01 11.39 -0.89
C SER A 204 -14.02 12.89 -1.20
N ILE A 205 -14.08 13.74 -0.19
CA ILE A 205 -14.08 15.20 -0.36
C ILE A 205 -12.67 15.75 -0.63
N SER A 206 -11.64 15.08 -0.09
CA SER A 206 -10.24 15.54 -0.16
C SER A 206 -9.75 16.00 -1.54
N PRO A 207 -9.94 15.25 -2.65
CA PRO A 207 -9.49 15.71 -3.97
C PRO A 207 -10.17 16.99 -4.45
N LEU A 208 -11.43 17.20 -4.09
CA LEU A 208 -12.24 18.33 -4.54
C LEU A 208 -11.85 19.64 -3.86
N ILE A 209 -11.26 19.58 -2.66
CA ILE A 209 -10.91 20.77 -1.86
C ILE A 209 -9.90 21.66 -2.60
N ALA A 210 -8.96 21.05 -3.33
CA ALA A 210 -7.91 21.79 -4.03
C ALA A 210 -8.46 22.73 -5.12
N VAL A 211 -9.67 22.47 -5.61
CA VAL A 211 -10.32 23.20 -6.70
C VAL A 211 -11.67 23.81 -6.29
N ALA A 212 -12.04 23.74 -5.00
CA ALA A 212 -13.31 24.25 -4.48
C ALA A 212 -13.22 25.74 -4.10
N SER A 213 -14.37 26.39 -3.92
CA SER A 213 -14.41 27.78 -3.46
C SER A 213 -14.08 27.92 -1.98
N ASP A 214 -13.50 29.06 -1.58
CA ASP A 214 -13.21 29.40 -0.18
C ASP A 214 -14.42 29.24 0.75
N LYS A 215 -15.63 29.47 0.24
CA LYS A 215 -16.87 29.32 1.00
C LYS A 215 -17.08 27.87 1.40
N VAL A 216 -16.97 26.94 0.46
CA VAL A 216 -17.16 25.51 0.71
C VAL A 216 -16.02 24.95 1.56
N VAL A 217 -14.77 25.36 1.30
CA VAL A 217 -13.62 24.96 2.12
C VAL A 217 -13.83 25.34 3.60
N LYS A 218 -14.33 26.55 3.87
CA LYS A 218 -14.70 26.98 5.24
C LYS A 218 -15.82 26.12 5.83
N ALA A 219 -16.86 25.81 5.06
CA ALA A 219 -17.96 24.96 5.53
C ALA A 219 -17.48 23.54 5.89
N VAL A 220 -16.56 22.96 5.10
CA VAL A 220 -15.96 21.67 5.42
C VAL A 220 -15.14 21.77 6.72
N ALA A 221 -14.38 22.86 6.88
CA ALA A 221 -13.56 23.12 8.08
C ALA A 221 -14.38 23.34 9.36
N GLU A 222 -15.63 23.81 9.26
CA GLU A 222 -16.55 23.95 10.40
C GLU A 222 -17.14 22.60 10.83
N LYS A 223 -17.45 21.71 9.89
CA LYS A 223 -17.94 20.34 10.19
C LYS A 223 -16.87 19.46 10.81
N GLN A 224 -15.60 19.64 10.43
CA GLN A 224 -14.45 19.10 11.14
C GLN A 224 -13.29 20.08 11.02
N PRO A 225 -12.62 20.46 12.13
CA PRO A 225 -11.50 21.38 12.07
C PRO A 225 -10.40 20.80 11.19
N MET A 226 -10.36 21.27 9.94
CA MET A 226 -9.44 20.93 8.84
C MET A 226 -7.95 21.19 9.15
N ARG A 227 -7.61 21.44 10.42
CA ARG A 227 -6.25 21.66 10.93
C ARG A 227 -5.70 20.51 11.76
N ALA A 228 -6.48 19.49 12.09
CA ALA A 228 -5.89 18.20 12.41
C ALA A 228 -5.53 17.56 11.06
N ALA A 229 -4.23 17.51 10.73
CA ALA A 229 -3.75 16.76 9.56
C ALA A 229 -4.48 15.41 9.49
N ALA A 230 -4.88 14.95 8.29
CA ALA A 230 -5.65 13.71 8.10
C ALA A 230 -5.07 12.52 8.90
N TYR A 231 -3.77 12.61 9.17
CA TYR A 231 -3.02 11.78 10.08
C TYR A 231 -2.38 12.60 11.21
N THR A 232 -2.43 12.05 12.41
CA THR A 232 -1.61 12.51 13.54
C THR A 232 -0.28 11.77 13.54
N ARG A 233 0.84 12.50 13.41
CA ARG A 233 2.20 11.95 13.53
C ARG A 233 2.51 11.59 14.98
N LYS A 234 3.04 10.39 15.20
CA LYS A 234 3.39 9.83 16.52
C LYS A 234 4.74 9.11 16.44
N THR A 235 5.30 8.81 17.61
CA THR A 235 6.44 7.91 17.74
C THR A 235 5.95 6.58 18.31
N SER A 236 6.42 5.48 17.75
CA SER A 236 6.28 4.13 18.30
C SER A 236 7.62 3.42 18.29
N LYS A 237 7.66 2.15 18.68
CA LYS A 237 8.88 1.36 18.77
C LYS A 237 8.76 0.05 18.02
N THR A 238 9.82 -0.29 17.30
CA THR A 238 10.04 -1.63 16.75
C THR A 238 10.30 -2.64 17.86
N PRO A 239 10.26 -3.96 17.55
CA PRO A 239 10.89 -4.96 18.41
C PRO A 239 12.33 -4.54 18.74
N PHE A 240 12.70 -4.65 20.02
CA PHE A 240 13.99 -4.22 20.56
C PHE A 240 14.16 -2.69 20.68
N GLY A 241 13.04 -1.96 20.68
CA GLY A 241 12.95 -0.62 21.27
C GLY A 241 13.47 0.53 20.40
N LYS A 242 13.66 0.34 19.09
CA LYS A 242 14.06 1.45 18.20
C LYS A 242 12.87 2.29 17.80
N ASP A 243 13.02 3.60 17.94
CA ASP A 243 11.97 4.57 17.61
C ASP A 243 11.68 4.61 16.10
N ILE A 244 10.40 4.58 15.76
CA ILE A 244 9.87 4.74 14.41
C ILE A 244 8.79 5.81 14.40
N VAL A 245 8.61 6.43 13.24
CA VAL A 245 7.55 7.41 13.03
C VAL A 245 6.35 6.69 12.47
N VAL A 246 5.22 6.89 13.12
CA VAL A 246 3.95 6.29 12.73
C VAL A 246 2.87 7.36 12.63
N TYR A 247 1.84 7.07 11.86
CA TYR A 247 0.75 7.99 11.58
C TYR A 247 -0.58 7.33 11.94
N SER A 248 -1.40 7.99 12.76
CA SER A 248 -2.76 7.50 13.04
C SER A 248 -3.78 8.34 12.29
N ALA A 249 -4.61 7.71 11.45
CA ALA A 249 -5.69 8.38 10.75
C ALA A 249 -6.75 8.89 11.73
N ASN A 250 -7.21 10.13 11.55
CA ASN A 250 -8.25 10.71 12.42
C ASN A 250 -9.66 10.21 12.08
N SER A 251 -9.84 9.61 10.90
CA SER A 251 -11.09 9.02 10.44
C SER A 251 -10.81 7.85 9.50
N ASP A 252 -11.82 7.03 9.23
CA ASP A 252 -11.75 5.96 8.23
C ASP A 252 -12.73 6.22 7.08
N PHE A 253 -12.81 5.30 6.12
CA PHE A 253 -13.86 5.24 5.12
C PHE A 253 -15.23 4.94 5.75
N SER A 254 -16.30 5.37 5.09
CA SER A 254 -17.65 4.89 5.40
C SER A 254 -17.77 3.39 5.10
N SER A 255 -18.77 2.72 5.66
CA SER A 255 -19.04 1.31 5.35
C SER A 255 -19.31 1.08 3.85
N SER A 256 -19.98 2.03 3.21
CA SER A 256 -20.31 1.99 1.77
C SER A 256 -19.07 2.13 0.89
N GLU A 257 -18.17 3.06 1.22
CA GLU A 257 -16.89 3.23 0.52
C GLU A 257 -16.03 1.97 0.66
N ARG A 258 -15.90 1.43 1.88
CA ARG A 258 -15.15 0.20 2.13
C ARG A 258 -15.65 -0.95 1.28
N LYS A 259 -16.97 -1.17 1.26
CA LYS A 259 -17.59 -2.24 0.46
C LYS A 259 -17.31 -2.05 -1.03
N SER A 260 -17.41 -0.83 -1.54
CA SER A 260 -17.14 -0.52 -2.95
C SER A 260 -15.69 -0.80 -3.33
N ILE A 261 -14.74 -0.33 -2.50
CA ILE A 261 -13.30 -0.58 -2.70
C ILE A 261 -13.02 -2.09 -2.61
N ASP A 262 -13.52 -2.78 -1.59
CA ASP A 262 -13.34 -4.23 -1.43
C ASP A 262 -13.82 -5.01 -2.66
N ASN A 263 -15.01 -4.68 -3.18
CA ASN A 263 -15.59 -5.33 -4.34
C ASN A 263 -14.77 -5.06 -5.61
N THR A 264 -14.33 -3.81 -5.80
CA THR A 264 -13.47 -3.47 -6.93
C THR A 264 -12.17 -4.27 -6.91
N TYR A 265 -11.52 -4.41 -5.75
CA TYR A 265 -10.27 -5.17 -5.67
C TYR A 265 -10.45 -6.69 -5.75
N LYS A 266 -11.56 -7.24 -5.24
CA LYS A 266 -11.92 -8.65 -5.43
C LYS A 266 -12.13 -8.98 -6.91
N ARG A 267 -12.80 -8.10 -7.65
CA ARG A 267 -12.95 -8.20 -9.11
C ARG A 267 -11.59 -8.01 -9.81
N SER A 268 -10.79 -7.06 -9.34
CA SER A 268 -9.45 -6.77 -9.89
C SER A 268 -8.41 -7.87 -9.66
N TYR A 269 -8.63 -8.78 -8.74
CA TYR A 269 -7.67 -9.82 -8.43
C TYR A 269 -8.42 -11.09 -8.07
N PRO A 270 -9.13 -11.72 -9.02
CA PRO A 270 -9.98 -12.88 -8.77
C PRO A 270 -9.20 -14.10 -8.24
N SER A 271 -7.90 -14.18 -8.52
CA SER A 271 -7.01 -15.23 -7.99
C SER A 271 -6.39 -14.89 -6.63
N ALA A 272 -6.60 -13.68 -6.11
CA ALA A 272 -6.22 -13.30 -4.75
C ALA A 272 -7.34 -13.61 -3.76
N THR A 273 -6.99 -13.90 -2.51
CA THR A 273 -7.96 -14.16 -1.44
C THR A 273 -8.06 -12.94 -0.54
N PHE A 274 -9.28 -12.42 -0.39
CA PHE A 274 -9.58 -11.33 0.53
C PHE A 274 -9.36 -11.76 1.99
N VAL A 275 -8.69 -10.92 2.77
CA VAL A 275 -8.42 -11.14 4.21
C VAL A 275 -9.18 -10.15 5.07
N SER A 276 -9.02 -8.85 4.81
CA SER A 276 -9.69 -7.81 5.56
C SER A 276 -9.97 -6.58 4.71
N SER A 277 -10.98 -5.83 5.12
CA SER A 277 -11.56 -4.71 4.36
C SER A 277 -10.64 -3.49 4.28
N ALA A 278 -10.82 -2.70 3.22
CA ALA A 278 -10.17 -1.43 2.98
C ALA A 278 -10.25 -0.49 4.20
N THR A 279 -9.18 0.27 4.41
CA THR A 279 -9.03 1.22 5.52
C THR A 279 -7.85 2.15 5.27
N LYS A 280 -7.97 3.37 5.78
CA LYS A 280 -6.89 4.39 5.78
C LYS A 280 -5.96 4.27 6.99
N LYS A 281 -6.29 3.42 7.97
CA LYS A 281 -5.59 3.41 9.27
C LYS A 281 -4.17 2.85 9.22
N TYR A 282 -3.92 1.92 8.30
CA TYR A 282 -2.62 1.25 8.17
C TYR A 282 -2.36 0.87 6.71
N ASN A 283 -1.07 0.71 6.38
CA ASN A 283 -0.59 0.33 5.05
C ASN A 283 0.17 -1.01 5.08
N CYS A 284 0.75 -1.38 3.93
CA CYS A 284 1.51 -2.61 3.74
C CYS A 284 2.72 -2.73 4.68
N HIS A 285 3.43 -1.63 4.92
CA HIS A 285 4.60 -1.62 5.80
C HIS A 285 4.20 -1.86 7.25
N SER A 286 3.22 -1.13 7.75
CA SER A 286 2.72 -1.33 9.10
C SER A 286 2.14 -2.73 9.29
N TYR A 287 1.39 -3.24 8.31
CA TYR A 287 0.82 -4.59 8.40
C TYR A 287 1.90 -5.67 8.41
N ALA A 288 2.93 -5.55 7.57
CA ALA A 288 3.99 -6.54 7.50
C ALA A 288 4.96 -6.45 8.68
N TRP A 289 5.41 -5.25 9.03
CA TRP A 289 6.52 -5.08 9.97
C TRP A 289 6.09 -4.80 11.40
N PHE A 290 4.93 -4.17 11.58
CA PHE A 290 4.47 -3.71 12.88
C PHE A 290 3.37 -4.61 13.45
N TRP A 291 2.17 -4.60 12.86
CA TRP A 291 1.05 -5.38 13.38
C TRP A 291 0.15 -5.89 12.26
N ASP A 292 0.11 -7.21 12.09
CA ASP A 292 -0.61 -7.94 11.04
C ASP A 292 -2.10 -8.15 11.37
N SER A 293 -2.74 -7.12 11.92
CA SER A 293 -4.10 -7.15 12.42
C SER A 293 -4.98 -6.07 11.79
N SER A 294 -6.27 -6.36 11.62
CA SER A 294 -7.26 -5.34 11.23
C SER A 294 -7.48 -4.26 12.30
N TYR A 295 -6.98 -4.48 13.51
CA TYR A 295 -6.98 -3.50 14.60
C TYR A 295 -5.75 -2.58 14.57
N ASN A 296 -4.82 -2.76 13.63
CA ASN A 296 -3.64 -1.92 13.50
C ASN A 296 -4.05 -0.44 13.31
N PRO A 297 -3.66 0.47 14.23
CA PRO A 297 -4.08 1.86 14.19
C PRO A 297 -3.09 2.77 13.42
N PHE A 298 -2.02 2.21 12.88
CA PHE A 298 -0.87 2.97 12.42
C PHE A 298 -0.50 2.70 10.98
N TRP A 299 -0.18 3.77 10.29
CA TRP A 299 0.48 3.81 9.00
C TRP A 299 1.97 4.09 9.21
N ILE A 300 2.84 3.44 8.42
CA ILE A 300 4.30 3.61 8.47
C ILE A 300 4.82 3.90 7.07
N ASP A 301 5.41 5.07 6.86
CA ASP A 301 6.10 5.36 5.59
C ASP A 301 7.42 4.60 5.51
N ALA A 302 7.84 4.17 4.31
CA ALA A 302 9.10 3.43 4.20
C ALA A 302 10.31 4.28 4.62
N TYR A 303 10.26 5.57 4.28
CA TYR A 303 11.32 6.55 4.53
C TYR A 303 10.85 7.63 5.49
N GLU A 304 11.75 8.07 6.36
CA GLU A 304 11.58 9.21 7.25
C GLU A 304 12.83 10.08 7.17
N ASN A 305 12.67 11.38 6.86
CA ASN A 305 13.77 12.33 6.67
C ASN A 305 14.88 11.80 5.72
N GLY A 306 14.47 11.18 4.61
CA GLY A 306 15.38 10.61 3.60
C GLY A 306 16.05 9.29 3.99
N SER A 307 15.81 8.76 5.19
CA SER A 307 16.37 7.48 5.64
C SER A 307 15.32 6.37 5.62
N LEU A 308 15.69 5.17 5.17
CA LEU A 308 14.81 4.00 5.18
C LEU A 308 14.50 3.57 6.63
N GLN A 309 13.39 4.04 7.19
CA GLN A 309 13.05 3.75 8.59
C GLN A 309 12.68 2.28 8.81
N LEU A 310 12.16 1.60 7.78
CA LEU A 310 11.85 0.16 7.87
C LEU A 310 13.08 -0.68 8.20
N SER A 311 14.29 -0.20 7.85
CA SER A 311 15.53 -0.88 8.22
C SER A 311 15.71 -1.09 9.72
N LYS A 312 14.99 -0.33 10.56
CA LYS A 312 14.97 -0.52 12.02
C LYS A 312 14.37 -1.86 12.44
N PHE A 313 13.59 -2.53 11.58
CA PHE A 313 13.04 -3.87 11.83
C PHE A 313 14.02 -5.01 11.52
N TRP A 314 15.09 -4.77 10.76
CA TRP A 314 16.06 -5.83 10.39
C TRP A 314 17.55 -5.52 10.59
N THR A 315 17.94 -4.26 10.75
CA THR A 315 19.34 -3.90 11.04
C THR A 315 19.58 -3.97 12.54
N ASN A 316 20.22 -5.03 13.06
CA ASN A 316 20.35 -5.28 14.50
C ASN A 316 18.99 -5.35 15.22
N ALA A 317 18.02 -6.04 14.63
CA ALA A 317 16.62 -6.06 15.08
C ALA A 317 16.04 -7.47 15.00
N LEU A 318 14.72 -7.63 15.13
CA LEU A 318 14.06 -8.95 15.16
C LEU A 318 14.28 -9.77 13.88
N PHE A 319 14.31 -9.11 12.72
CA PHE A 319 14.51 -9.78 11.45
C PHE A 319 15.97 -9.66 10.97
N GLU A 320 16.38 -10.56 10.08
CA GLU A 320 17.64 -10.49 9.35
C GLU A 320 17.40 -10.80 7.87
N SER A 321 18.20 -10.20 6.98
CA SER A 321 18.11 -10.44 5.54
C SER A 321 18.43 -11.89 5.19
N CYS A 322 17.75 -12.42 4.16
CA CYS A 322 18.01 -13.73 3.59
C CYS A 322 17.91 -13.69 2.07
N SER A 323 18.49 -14.69 1.41
CA SER A 323 18.67 -14.68 -0.05
C SER A 323 17.47 -15.18 -0.86
N SER A 324 16.44 -15.75 -0.21
CA SER A 324 15.31 -16.36 -0.91
C SER A 324 14.00 -16.23 -0.15
N ALA A 325 12.89 -16.35 -0.85
CA ALA A 325 11.55 -16.42 -0.25
C ALA A 325 11.36 -17.67 0.62
N THR A 326 12.09 -18.76 0.33
CA THR A 326 12.01 -20.00 1.11
C THR A 326 12.54 -19.76 2.52
N GLY A 327 11.66 -19.95 3.52
CA GLY A 327 11.96 -19.68 4.93
C GLY A 327 11.95 -18.19 5.31
N ALA A 328 11.68 -17.29 4.38
CA ALA A 328 11.44 -15.89 4.69
C ALA A 328 10.08 -15.74 5.41
N LYS A 329 9.99 -14.69 6.24
CA LYS A 329 8.78 -14.29 6.97
C LYS A 329 8.26 -12.94 6.50
N ARG A 330 9.12 -12.09 5.97
CA ARG A 330 8.80 -10.75 5.48
C ARG A 330 9.48 -10.47 4.15
N ALA A 331 8.87 -9.61 3.36
CA ALA A 331 9.41 -9.10 2.10
C ALA A 331 9.25 -7.58 2.03
N TYR A 332 10.25 -6.91 1.47
CA TYR A 332 10.21 -5.49 1.11
C TYR A 332 10.54 -5.33 -0.38
N TYR A 333 9.72 -4.56 -1.07
CA TYR A 333 9.77 -4.33 -2.52
C TYR A 333 10.30 -2.91 -2.71
N SER A 334 11.61 -2.75 -2.88
CA SER A 334 12.24 -1.43 -2.82
C SER A 334 11.80 -0.50 -3.96
N THR A 335 11.43 -1.05 -5.11
CA THR A 335 10.97 -0.29 -6.28
C THR A 335 9.47 -0.01 -6.26
N GLY A 336 8.69 -0.84 -5.59
CA GLY A 336 7.23 -0.75 -5.54
C GLY A 336 6.68 -0.06 -4.29
N ASP A 337 7.55 0.39 -3.37
CA ASP A 337 7.19 0.89 -2.03
C ASP A 337 6.17 -0.03 -1.33
N HIS A 338 6.50 -1.32 -1.29
CA HIS A 338 5.56 -2.35 -0.85
C HIS A 338 6.20 -3.31 0.16
N SER A 339 5.38 -3.88 1.05
CA SER A 339 5.81 -4.90 2.01
C SER A 339 4.75 -5.96 2.20
N ALA A 340 5.21 -7.17 2.49
CA ALA A 340 4.35 -8.32 2.63
C ALA A 340 4.88 -9.31 3.68
N ILE A 341 3.97 -10.08 4.25
CA ILE A 341 4.29 -11.29 5.00
C ILE A 341 4.44 -12.43 3.99
N VAL A 342 5.51 -13.21 4.12
CA VAL A 342 5.77 -14.37 3.28
C VAL A 342 5.21 -15.60 3.98
N ARG A 343 4.37 -16.37 3.27
CA ARG A 343 3.75 -17.59 3.80
C ARG A 343 4.57 -18.83 3.45
N PRO A 344 4.44 -19.92 4.23
CA PRO A 344 5.11 -21.19 3.93
C PRO A 344 4.70 -21.82 2.58
N ASP A 345 3.50 -21.52 2.08
CA ASP A 345 2.98 -21.98 0.78
C ASP A 345 3.51 -21.16 -0.41
N GLY A 346 4.41 -20.20 -0.18
CA GLY A 346 4.98 -19.33 -1.21
C GLY A 346 4.11 -18.13 -1.60
N LYS A 347 2.91 -17.98 -1.00
CA LYS A 347 2.05 -16.81 -1.19
C LYS A 347 2.45 -15.66 -0.27
N PHE A 348 1.90 -14.49 -0.55
CA PHE A 348 2.16 -13.25 0.16
C PHE A 348 0.88 -12.72 0.78
N ILE A 349 0.95 -12.18 2.00
CA ILE A 349 -0.13 -11.42 2.62
C ILE A 349 0.29 -9.97 2.66
N SER A 350 -0.48 -9.08 2.04
CA SER A 350 -0.17 -7.66 2.07
C SER A 350 -1.43 -6.80 2.04
N LYS A 351 -1.34 -5.63 2.68
CA LYS A 351 -2.30 -4.53 2.53
C LYS A 351 -1.98 -3.83 1.22
N TRP A 352 -2.99 -3.47 0.43
CA TRP A 352 -2.78 -2.73 -0.82
C TRP A 352 -3.11 -1.25 -0.65
N GLY A 353 -2.17 -0.45 -0.15
CA GLY A 353 -2.36 0.99 0.07
C GLY A 353 -3.49 1.25 1.05
N GLN A 354 -4.51 1.99 0.63
CA GLN A 354 -5.78 2.20 1.33
C GLN A 354 -6.83 1.10 1.04
N ALA A 355 -6.60 0.26 0.03
CA ALA A 355 -7.45 -0.87 -0.38
C ALA A 355 -7.32 -2.11 0.57
N PRO A 356 -7.93 -3.27 0.28
CA PRO A 356 -7.97 -4.42 1.20
C PRO A 356 -6.61 -5.04 1.57
N VAL A 357 -6.62 -5.93 2.56
CA VAL A 357 -5.56 -6.95 2.77
C VAL A 357 -5.91 -8.18 1.95
N MET A 358 -4.93 -8.68 1.22
CA MET A 358 -5.09 -9.80 0.29
C MET A 358 -3.97 -10.83 0.47
N ILE A 359 -4.31 -12.10 0.30
CA ILE A 359 -3.36 -13.17 0.03
C ILE A 359 -3.22 -13.28 -1.50
N HIS A 360 -2.01 -13.23 -2.02
CA HIS A 360 -1.77 -13.24 -3.46
C HIS A 360 -0.46 -13.94 -3.83
N ASP A 361 -0.33 -14.31 -5.11
CA ASP A 361 0.96 -14.75 -5.66
C ASP A 361 1.91 -13.57 -5.80
N LYS A 362 3.23 -13.86 -5.85
CA LYS A 362 4.30 -12.85 -5.77
C LYS A 362 4.05 -11.61 -6.63
N ASN A 363 3.72 -11.80 -7.91
CA ASN A 363 3.51 -10.75 -8.90
C ASN A 363 2.05 -10.36 -9.10
N TYR A 364 1.11 -10.98 -8.37
CA TYR A 364 -0.33 -10.78 -8.53
C TYR A 364 -0.85 -9.68 -7.60
N CYS A 365 -0.30 -8.48 -7.71
CA CYS A 365 -0.61 -7.34 -6.85
C CYS A 365 -0.47 -6.01 -7.62
N PRO A 366 -0.96 -4.86 -7.08
CA PRO A 366 -0.93 -3.58 -7.80
C PRO A 366 0.44 -2.88 -7.82
N TYR A 367 1.52 -3.60 -7.51
CA TYR A 367 2.86 -3.04 -7.32
C TYR A 367 3.87 -3.70 -8.23
N SER A 368 4.91 -2.96 -8.58
CA SER A 368 6.08 -3.55 -9.22
C SER A 368 6.73 -4.56 -8.28
N THR A 369 7.15 -5.70 -8.83
CA THR A 369 7.74 -6.81 -8.07
C THR A 369 9.23 -7.01 -8.32
N SER A 370 9.85 -5.99 -8.90
CA SER A 370 11.30 -5.83 -8.95
C SER A 370 11.87 -5.50 -7.56
N GLY A 371 13.17 -5.72 -7.36
CA GLY A 371 13.85 -5.28 -6.13
C GLY A 371 13.39 -5.92 -4.81
N ILE A 372 12.78 -7.12 -4.84
CA ILE A 372 12.33 -7.78 -3.60
C ILE A 372 13.52 -8.20 -2.74
N GLN A 373 13.46 -7.81 -1.47
CA GLN A 373 14.33 -8.24 -0.40
C GLN A 373 13.55 -9.12 0.56
N TYR A 374 14.16 -10.22 1.02
CA TYR A 374 13.53 -11.18 1.93
C TYR A 374 14.18 -11.15 3.30
N PHE A 375 13.37 -11.36 4.32
CA PHE A 375 13.82 -11.33 5.71
C PHE A 375 13.19 -12.48 6.49
N LYS A 376 13.99 -13.08 7.36
CA LYS A 376 13.60 -14.15 8.27
C LYS A 376 13.81 -13.69 9.71
N VAL A 377 13.24 -14.42 10.65
CA VAL A 377 13.52 -14.19 12.08
C VAL A 377 15.00 -14.44 12.32
N ARG A 378 15.62 -13.54 13.09
CA ARG A 378 17.05 -13.61 13.42
C ARG A 378 17.44 -14.96 14.00
N SER A 379 18.51 -15.57 13.48
CA SER A 379 18.95 -16.91 13.90
C SER A 379 19.61 -16.95 15.28
N SER A 380 20.21 -15.83 15.70
CA SER A 380 20.94 -15.71 16.97
C SER A 380 20.27 -14.71 17.90
N SER A 381 20.11 -15.11 19.17
CA SER A 381 19.61 -14.24 20.23
C SER A 381 20.49 -13.00 20.41
N MET A 382 19.88 -11.85 20.71
CA MET A 382 20.57 -10.56 20.88
C MET A 382 20.42 -10.03 22.30
N TYR A 383 21.48 -9.45 22.85
CA TYR A 383 21.35 -8.65 24.05
C TYR A 383 20.61 -7.33 23.76
N VAL A 384 19.52 -7.04 24.46
CA VAL A 384 18.66 -5.86 24.22
C VAL A 384 18.60 -4.96 25.46
N ASN A 385 19.28 -3.82 25.38
CA ASN A 385 19.35 -2.84 26.48
C ASN A 385 17.99 -2.29 26.94
N ASN A 386 17.05 -2.09 25.99
CA ASN A 386 15.74 -1.50 26.28
C ASN A 386 14.76 -2.51 26.92
N TYR A 387 15.23 -3.72 27.19
CA TYR A 387 14.54 -4.70 28.00
C TYR A 387 15.08 -4.58 29.43
N HIS A 388 14.41 -3.80 30.26
CA HIS A 388 14.88 -3.55 31.62
C HIS A 388 14.69 -4.82 32.46
N LEU A 389 15.75 -5.30 33.11
CA LEU A 389 15.70 -6.28 34.17
C LEU A 389 16.31 -5.61 35.40
N ASP A 390 15.50 -5.41 36.43
CA ASP A 390 15.88 -4.64 37.60
C ASP A 390 15.53 -5.35 38.90
N GLY A 391 16.35 -5.11 39.91
CA GLY A 391 16.29 -5.73 41.22
C GLY A 391 17.60 -5.56 41.98
N PRO A 392 17.61 -5.91 43.28
CA PRO A 392 18.71 -5.57 44.16
C PRO A 392 19.97 -6.39 43.86
N SER A 393 21.12 -5.74 43.99
CA SER A 393 22.46 -6.36 44.02
C SER A 393 23.41 -5.39 44.76
N PRO A 394 24.19 -5.83 45.76
CA PRO A 394 24.26 -7.19 46.27
C PRO A 394 23.02 -7.62 47.07
N ILE A 395 22.86 -8.93 47.29
CA ILE A 395 21.77 -9.53 48.10
C ILE A 395 22.32 -10.44 49.18
N ILE A 396 21.61 -10.61 50.29
CA ILE A 396 22.04 -11.50 51.37
C ILE A 396 21.68 -12.95 51.03
N VAL A 397 22.60 -13.88 51.27
CA VAL A 397 22.37 -15.32 51.10
C VAL A 397 21.11 -15.80 51.84
N ASN A 398 20.35 -16.71 51.23
CA ASN A 398 19.07 -17.22 51.74
C ASN A 398 17.97 -16.15 51.93
N THR A 399 18.11 -14.96 51.33
CA THR A 399 17.01 -13.99 51.25
C THR A 399 16.36 -14.02 49.87
N SER A 400 15.03 -14.01 49.84
CA SER A 400 14.25 -13.90 48.60
C SER A 400 14.18 -12.45 48.17
N GLN A 401 14.57 -12.18 46.93
CA GLN A 401 14.59 -10.85 46.34
C GLN A 401 13.77 -10.83 45.06
N TYR A 402 13.04 -9.73 44.88
CA TYR A 402 12.22 -9.52 43.70
C TYR A 402 13.02 -8.90 42.57
N TYR A 403 12.85 -9.46 41.37
CA TYR A 403 13.34 -8.91 40.12
C TYR A 403 12.14 -8.76 39.18
N TYR A 404 12.05 -7.63 38.50
CA TYR A 404 11.03 -7.38 37.50
C TYR A 404 11.69 -7.08 36.17
N TYR A 405 10.95 -7.33 35.10
CA TYR A 405 11.36 -6.93 33.78
C TYR A 405 10.27 -6.19 33.02
N GLU A 406 10.69 -5.23 32.21
CA GLU A 406 9.81 -4.38 31.40
C GLU A 406 10.43 -4.13 30.03
N HIS A 407 9.59 -3.88 29.04
CA HIS A 407 10.01 -3.46 27.71
C HIS A 407 9.19 -2.28 27.23
N ASP A 408 9.78 -1.44 26.38
CA ASP A 408 9.16 -0.22 25.88
C ASP A 408 8.44 -0.38 24.53
N TRP A 409 8.50 -1.56 23.91
CA TRP A 409 7.84 -1.85 22.64
C TRP A 409 6.46 -2.52 22.81
N PRO A 410 5.58 -2.47 21.79
CA PRO A 410 4.24 -3.05 21.84
C PRO A 410 4.19 -4.57 22.12
N ASP A 411 3.21 -4.99 22.92
CA ASP A 411 3.04 -6.39 23.37
C ASP A 411 2.72 -7.40 22.25
N HIS A 412 2.25 -6.94 21.09
CA HIS A 412 1.90 -7.85 19.97
C HIS A 412 3.11 -8.43 19.24
N PHE A 413 4.33 -8.02 19.58
CA PHE A 413 5.54 -8.45 18.88
C PHE A 413 6.13 -9.76 19.40
N LEU A 414 6.19 -9.98 20.71
CA LEU A 414 6.85 -11.15 21.31
C LEU A 414 5.82 -11.97 22.07
N THR A 415 5.84 -13.28 21.85
CA THR A 415 4.77 -14.16 22.34
C THR A 415 5.06 -14.70 23.72
N ASP A 416 6.33 -14.88 24.08
CA ASP A 416 6.73 -15.55 25.31
C ASP A 416 8.03 -14.98 25.89
N HIS A 417 8.12 -15.03 27.22
CA HIS A 417 9.31 -14.68 27.99
C HIS A 417 9.63 -15.77 29.01
N THR A 418 10.92 -16.08 29.19
CA THR A 418 11.38 -16.98 30.25
C THR A 418 12.42 -16.30 31.11
N VAL A 419 12.42 -16.60 32.41
CA VAL A 419 13.46 -16.16 33.34
C VAL A 419 14.32 -17.36 33.71
N GLU A 420 15.63 -17.19 33.61
CA GLU A 420 16.62 -18.22 33.92
C GLU A 420 17.70 -17.65 34.82
N VAL A 421 18.35 -18.51 35.60
CA VAL A 421 19.47 -18.12 36.47
C VAL A 421 20.65 -19.01 36.18
N GLU A 422 21.78 -18.40 35.92
CA GLU A 422 23.07 -19.05 35.79
C GLU A 422 23.87 -18.81 37.08
N ASP A 423 24.29 -19.88 37.74
CA ASP A 423 25.29 -19.83 38.80
C ASP A 423 26.68 -19.81 38.18
N MET A 424 27.44 -18.73 38.40
CA MET A 424 28.74 -18.53 37.78
C MET A 424 29.90 -19.12 38.60
N GLN A 425 29.61 -19.90 39.64
CA GLN A 425 30.62 -20.56 40.46
C GLN A 425 31.08 -21.90 39.87
N SER A 426 32.33 -22.29 40.17
CA SER A 426 32.91 -23.57 39.75
C SER A 426 32.27 -24.80 40.42
N THR A 427 31.53 -24.59 41.51
CA THR A 427 30.69 -25.60 42.17
C THR A 427 29.28 -25.06 42.22
N PRO A 428 28.29 -25.69 41.57
CA PRO A 428 26.91 -25.20 41.59
C PRO A 428 26.35 -25.13 43.03
N GLY A 429 25.91 -23.96 43.45
CA GLY A 429 25.08 -23.75 44.63
C GLY A 429 23.60 -24.04 44.35
N LYS A 430 22.78 -24.15 45.40
CA LYS A 430 21.31 -24.22 45.26
C LYS A 430 20.74 -22.80 45.22
N TYR A 431 20.05 -22.43 44.15
CA TYR A 431 19.16 -21.28 44.11
C TYR A 431 17.70 -21.75 44.05
N SER A 432 16.76 -20.87 44.40
CA SER A 432 15.35 -21.05 44.06
C SER A 432 14.87 -19.87 43.23
N LEU A 433 14.14 -20.18 42.15
CA LEU A 433 13.53 -19.20 41.26
C LEU A 433 12.02 -19.47 41.18
N GLU A 434 11.22 -18.46 41.46
CA GLU A 434 9.77 -18.48 41.28
C GLU A 434 9.38 -17.36 40.31
N THR A 435 8.80 -17.70 39.16
CA THR A 435 8.44 -16.74 38.11
C THR A 435 6.95 -16.43 38.12
N PHE A 436 6.57 -15.18 37.88
CA PHE A 436 5.17 -14.75 37.82
C PHE A 436 5.05 -13.50 36.96
N GLY A 437 4.09 -13.48 36.03
CA GLY A 437 3.86 -12.33 35.15
C GLY A 437 5.16 -11.82 34.52
N SER A 438 5.48 -10.54 34.77
CA SER A 438 6.69 -9.85 34.32
C SER A 438 7.80 -9.78 35.38
N GLY A 439 7.94 -10.80 36.23
CA GLY A 439 8.96 -10.82 37.27
C GLY A 439 9.27 -12.20 37.84
N CYS A 440 10.20 -12.22 38.79
CA CYS A 440 10.58 -13.42 39.53
C CYS A 440 11.07 -13.10 40.95
N TYR A 441 10.95 -14.07 41.85
CA TYR A 441 11.67 -14.12 43.11
C TYR A 441 12.88 -15.03 42.97
N LEU A 442 14.05 -14.51 43.31
CA LEU A 442 15.30 -15.27 43.37
C LEU A 442 15.80 -15.33 44.81
N THR A 443 16.13 -16.54 45.26
CA THR A 443 16.92 -16.78 46.48
C THR A 443 18.22 -17.47 46.12
N CYS A 444 19.35 -16.85 46.44
CA CYS A 444 20.68 -17.44 46.30
C CYS A 444 21.05 -18.17 47.60
N GLY A 445 21.25 -19.49 47.54
CA GLY A 445 21.55 -20.30 48.74
C GLY A 445 23.01 -20.29 49.18
N GLN A 446 23.90 -19.66 48.40
CA GLN A 446 25.32 -19.50 48.72
C GLN A 446 25.84 -18.13 48.28
N THR A 447 26.92 -17.67 48.92
CA THR A 447 27.66 -16.48 48.47
C THR A 447 28.28 -16.72 47.11
N GLY A 448 28.32 -15.70 46.26
CA GLY A 448 28.92 -15.78 44.93
C GLY A 448 28.23 -14.91 43.91
N ALA A 449 28.61 -15.07 42.64
CA ALA A 449 28.05 -14.32 41.54
C ALA A 449 27.05 -15.19 40.76
N TYR A 450 25.85 -14.64 40.57
CA TYR A 450 24.78 -15.23 39.79
C TYR A 450 24.44 -14.29 38.64
N ARG A 451 23.81 -14.83 37.61
CA ARG A 451 23.31 -14.03 36.48
C ARG A 451 21.87 -14.41 36.19
N VAL A 452 20.97 -13.45 36.36
CA VAL A 452 19.57 -13.60 35.99
C VAL A 452 19.44 -13.21 34.52
N PHE A 453 18.81 -14.06 33.73
CA PHE A 453 18.46 -13.80 32.34
C PHE A 453 16.97 -13.66 32.20
N VAL A 454 16.54 -12.72 31.36
CA VAL A 454 15.22 -12.80 30.74
C VAL A 454 15.42 -13.03 29.26
N ARG A 455 14.82 -14.09 28.75
CA ARG A 455 14.85 -14.46 27.33
C ARG A 455 13.49 -14.20 26.71
N SER A 456 13.49 -13.77 25.47
CA SER A 456 12.30 -13.43 24.70
C SER A 456 12.24 -14.25 23.43
N TYR A 457 11.05 -14.73 23.10
CA TYR A 457 10.82 -15.63 21.98
C TYR A 457 9.85 -15.02 20.97
N TYR A 458 10.12 -15.32 19.70
CA TYR A 458 9.23 -15.02 18.58
C TYR A 458 8.93 -16.32 17.84
N GLU A 459 7.66 -16.73 17.81
CA GLU A 459 7.24 -18.00 17.20
C GLU A 459 8.05 -19.22 17.71
N GLY A 460 8.38 -19.22 19.01
CA GLY A 460 9.15 -20.29 19.66
C GLY A 460 10.68 -20.22 19.46
N GLN A 461 11.20 -19.23 18.73
CA GLN A 461 12.64 -19.03 18.55
C GLN A 461 13.15 -17.96 19.52
N GLU A 462 14.23 -18.24 20.26
CA GLU A 462 14.87 -17.25 21.12
C GLU A 462 15.52 -16.14 20.25
N VAL A 463 15.06 -14.91 20.44
CA VAL A 463 15.48 -13.77 19.60
C VAL A 463 16.17 -12.66 20.39
N ALA A 464 15.89 -12.55 21.68
CA ALA A 464 16.51 -11.56 22.54
C ALA A 464 16.68 -12.04 23.97
N PHE A 465 17.64 -11.45 24.65
CA PHE A 465 17.81 -11.58 26.09
C PHE A 465 18.27 -10.27 26.71
N ASN A 466 18.01 -10.11 28.01
CA ASN A 466 18.76 -9.22 28.88
C ASN A 466 19.24 -10.02 30.09
N SER A 467 20.20 -9.50 30.83
CA SER A 467 20.71 -10.15 32.02
C SER A 467 21.23 -9.15 33.05
N GLN A 468 21.09 -9.48 34.33
CA GLN A 468 21.63 -8.72 35.44
C GLN A 468 22.57 -9.59 36.28
N TYR A 469 23.73 -9.05 36.64
CA TYR A 469 24.67 -9.70 37.57
C TYR A 469 24.26 -9.45 39.01
N ILE A 470 24.12 -10.54 39.77
CA ILE A 470 23.72 -10.52 41.18
C ILE A 470 24.88 -11.03 42.03
N ILE A 471 25.29 -10.22 42.99
CA ILE A 471 26.31 -10.61 43.97
C ILE A 471 25.61 -11.03 45.25
N SER A 472 25.63 -12.31 45.58
CA SER A 472 25.14 -12.82 46.86
C SER A 472 26.26 -12.80 47.91
N ILE A 473 26.01 -12.15 49.04
CA ILE A 473 26.98 -11.96 50.13
C ILE A 473 26.47 -12.59 51.43
N GLY A 474 27.41 -12.92 52.33
CA GLY A 474 27.09 -13.43 53.66
C GLY A 474 26.46 -12.34 54.53
N ALA A 475 25.67 -12.75 55.53
CA ALA A 475 24.99 -11.83 56.44
C ALA A 475 25.96 -10.96 57.29
N ASP A 476 27.22 -11.38 57.42
CA ASP A 476 28.24 -10.72 58.25
C ASP A 476 29.11 -9.71 57.49
N TRP A 477 28.80 -9.45 56.21
CA TRP A 477 29.54 -8.50 55.38
C TRP A 477 29.03 -7.07 55.67
N ARG A 478 29.74 -6.34 56.54
CA ARG A 478 29.53 -4.90 56.78
C ARG A 478 30.48 -4.05 55.97
#